data_AF-A0A9W8ML60-F1
#
_entry.id   AF-A0A9W8ML60-F1
#
_cell.length_a   1.000
_cell.length_b   1.000
_cell.length_c   1.000
_cell.angle_alpha   90.00
_cell.angle_beta   90.00
_cell.angle_gamma   90.00
#
_symmetry.space_group_name_H-M   'P 1'
#
loop_
_entity.id
_entity.type
_entity.pdbx_description
1 polymer ?
#
loop_
_entity_poly.entity_id
_entity_poly.type
_entity_poly.pdbx_seq_one_letter_code
_entity_poly.pdbx_strand_id
1 'polypeptide(L)'
;MQWLITSDDHTLPVPGDIILGRCANWTSTESYPDPAEFYVDLDAPMFVSYGPLAVGEIEVTQANHTGDANKAKVTVSVAFEDYKFLEYVEVCEVRSKDPNKKPEAGVGIISVPWLPRQNGRFHVSVELPVVDEASSKRRIRSFRTRMPSFVHTFRDLADIYFQRLEVATTDSPINAEFVEATDVIINTSNAPIHGTYNVDGDVSLITSSANIDVNLNLRDSAKVKHGIPIGTSAWLSTSNGPIRATSNLTTTGTREDYGGKFYIAAETSRADIDLDFNKTPVEHELNLIASTSLGCAQVTVPPEYDGPWNMEALFPFREVVDTRGEKVPEDPTGRNRSRVLWFNNRGAFEEDGAIVWDHGESRKGQIKLKSTLGRTSIVV
;
A
#
# COMPACT_ATOMS: atom_id res chain seq x y z
N MET A 1 30.56 22.28 -11.05
CA MET A 1 29.88 23.58 -11.19
C MET A 1 29.30 23.90 -9.83
N GLN A 2 29.96 24.79 -9.10
CA GLN A 2 29.79 25.01 -7.66
C GLN A 2 28.83 26.18 -7.48
N TRP A 3 27.60 25.90 -7.05
CA TRP A 3 26.61 26.94 -6.77
C TRP A 3 26.96 27.60 -5.43
N LEU A 4 27.55 28.79 -5.49
CA LEU A 4 27.58 29.73 -4.38
C LEU A 4 26.17 30.32 -4.24
N ILE A 5 25.36 29.74 -3.37
CA ILE A 5 24.08 30.35 -2.95
C ILE A 5 24.44 31.32 -1.81
N THR A 6 24.61 32.59 -2.15
CA THR A 6 24.85 33.69 -1.18
C THR A 6 23.59 34.53 -0.97
N SER A 7 22.41 33.90 -0.95
CA SER A 7 21.15 34.60 -0.72
C SER A 7 20.48 33.98 0.50
N ASP A 8 20.63 34.63 1.65
CA ASP A 8 19.78 34.46 2.84
C ASP A 8 18.37 35.06 2.55
N ASP A 9 17.77 34.64 1.44
CA ASP A 9 16.39 35.01 1.11
C ASP A 9 15.47 34.01 1.79
N HIS A 10 14.99 34.35 2.99
CA HIS A 10 14.10 33.55 3.83
C HIS A 10 12.70 33.29 3.21
N THR A 11 12.51 33.56 1.92
CA THR A 11 11.25 33.24 1.23
C THR A 11 11.06 31.73 1.13
N LEU A 12 9.99 31.25 1.75
CA LEU A 12 9.61 29.84 1.68
C LEU A 12 9.00 29.53 0.30
N PRO A 13 9.51 28.50 -0.40
CA PRO A 13 9.02 28.15 -1.72
C PRO A 13 7.65 27.48 -1.59
N VAL A 14 6.57 28.23 -1.81
CA VAL A 14 5.22 27.67 -1.84
C VAL A 14 4.99 27.00 -3.20
N PRO A 15 4.71 25.69 -3.23
CA PRO A 15 4.37 24.98 -4.46
C PRO A 15 3.14 25.55 -5.13
N GLY A 16 3.15 25.60 -6.46
CA GLY A 16 2.09 26.22 -7.25
C GLY A 16 0.73 25.51 -7.18
N ASP A 17 0.67 24.29 -6.65
CA ASP A 17 -0.53 23.44 -6.53
C ASP A 17 -1.26 23.58 -5.18
N ILE A 18 -0.71 24.34 -4.23
CA ILE A 18 -1.34 24.57 -2.92
C ILE A 18 -1.55 26.06 -2.63
N ILE A 19 -2.50 26.34 -1.73
CA ILE A 19 -2.76 27.66 -1.15
C ILE A 19 -2.57 27.54 0.36
N LEU A 20 -1.80 28.45 0.94
CA LEU A 20 -1.60 28.52 2.39
C LEU A 20 -2.74 29.28 3.07
N GLY A 21 -3.20 28.76 4.20
CA GLY A 21 -4.17 29.37 5.10
C GLY A 21 -3.51 29.89 6.37
N ARG A 22 -4.11 29.58 7.51
CA ARG A 22 -3.58 29.97 8.82
C ARG A 22 -2.32 29.17 9.14
N CYS A 23 -1.26 29.84 9.57
CA CYS A 23 -0.02 29.22 10.02
C CYS A 23 0.09 29.16 11.55
N ALA A 24 0.86 28.19 12.04
CA ALA A 24 1.25 28.11 13.43
C ALA A 24 2.09 29.32 13.81
N ASN A 25 1.85 29.87 14.99
CA ASN A 25 2.67 30.95 15.55
C ASN A 25 3.51 30.37 16.69
N TRP A 26 4.72 29.92 16.36
CA TRP A 26 5.65 29.37 17.34
C TRP A 26 6.53 30.48 17.90
N THR A 27 6.31 30.86 19.16
CA THR A 27 7.07 31.93 19.82
C THR A 27 7.96 31.42 20.96
N SER A 28 8.29 30.12 20.99
CA SER A 28 9.04 29.54 22.10
C SER A 28 10.56 29.63 21.91
N THR A 29 11.25 29.99 23.00
CA THR A 29 12.72 29.85 23.12
C THR A 29 13.14 28.50 23.70
N GLU A 30 12.17 27.67 24.10
CA GLU A 30 12.41 26.34 24.67
C GLU A 30 12.54 25.29 23.56
N SER A 31 13.29 24.22 23.82
CA SER A 31 13.53 23.12 22.85
C SER A 31 12.27 22.34 22.43
N TYR A 32 11.14 22.57 23.11
CA TYR A 32 9.83 21.98 22.85
C TYR A 32 8.77 23.08 22.87
N PRO A 33 8.43 23.70 21.72
CA PRO A 33 7.32 24.65 21.66
C PRO A 33 6.00 23.93 21.91
N ASP A 34 5.00 24.70 22.34
CA ASP A 34 3.63 24.19 22.41
C ASP A 34 3.20 23.65 21.04
N PRO A 35 2.57 22.45 20.98
CA PRO A 35 2.09 21.88 19.73
C PRO A 35 1.10 22.80 19.03
N ALA A 36 1.15 22.84 17.70
CA ALA A 36 0.15 23.53 16.89
C ALA A 36 -1.03 22.59 16.60
N GLU A 37 -2.25 23.07 16.87
CA GLU A 37 -3.48 22.32 16.59
C GLU A 37 -4.22 22.87 15.35
N PHE A 38 -4.61 21.97 14.47
CA PHE A 38 -5.43 22.24 13.30
C PHE A 38 -6.65 21.31 13.29
N TYR A 39 -7.75 21.79 12.73
CA TYR A 39 -8.98 21.02 12.56
C TYR A 39 -9.32 21.00 11.07
N VAL A 40 -9.13 19.85 10.45
CA VAL A 40 -9.17 19.70 8.98
C VAL A 40 -10.41 18.92 8.58
N ASP A 41 -10.99 19.25 7.42
CA ASP A 41 -12.19 18.57 6.92
C ASP A 41 -11.90 17.08 6.67
N LEU A 42 -12.72 16.22 7.25
CA LEU A 42 -12.51 14.77 7.23
C LEU A 42 -12.80 14.10 5.88
N ASP A 43 -13.58 14.75 5.00
CA ASP A 43 -13.95 14.17 3.70
C ASP A 43 -12.72 13.95 2.79
N ALA A 44 -11.78 14.91 2.79
CA ALA A 44 -10.57 14.82 1.99
C ALA A 44 -9.34 15.50 2.63
N PRO A 45 -8.85 14.97 3.77
CA PRO A 45 -7.62 15.45 4.39
C PRO A 45 -6.41 15.27 3.47
N MET A 46 -5.57 16.31 3.40
CA MET A 46 -4.28 16.27 2.72
C MET A 46 -3.13 16.72 3.64
N PHE A 47 -2.01 16.01 3.57
CA PHE A 47 -0.79 16.36 4.30
C PHE A 47 0.38 16.45 3.34
N VAL A 48 1.11 17.55 3.40
CA VAL A 48 2.22 17.79 2.47
C VAL A 48 3.45 18.27 3.21
N SER A 49 4.63 17.89 2.74
CA SER A 49 5.87 18.46 3.24
C SER A 49 6.80 18.88 2.10
N TYR A 50 7.46 20.02 2.29
CA TYR A 50 8.33 20.63 1.30
C TYR A 50 9.61 21.14 1.96
N GLY A 51 10.73 20.90 1.26
CA GLY A 51 12.04 21.31 1.70
C GLY A 51 12.74 20.27 2.61
N PRO A 52 14.06 20.37 2.73
CA PRO A 52 14.90 19.36 3.35
C PRO A 52 14.83 19.31 4.88
N LEU A 53 14.30 20.34 5.54
CA LEU A 53 14.12 20.35 7.00
C LEU A 53 12.78 19.76 7.43
N ALA A 54 11.85 19.57 6.49
CA ALA A 54 10.57 18.94 6.75
C ALA A 54 10.75 17.41 6.85
N VAL A 55 11.30 16.97 7.99
CA VAL A 55 11.62 15.58 8.31
C VAL A 55 10.91 15.19 9.59
N GLY A 56 10.33 13.99 9.64
CA GLY A 56 9.57 13.61 10.82
C GLY A 56 8.84 12.29 10.71
N GLU A 57 7.72 12.23 11.41
CA GLU A 57 6.77 11.14 11.36
C GLU A 57 5.34 11.67 11.38
N ILE A 58 4.47 10.96 10.69
CA ILE A 58 3.03 11.17 10.72
C ILE A 58 2.37 9.88 11.20
N GLU A 59 1.60 10.02 12.26
CA GLU A 59 0.83 8.97 12.89
C GLU A 59 -0.65 9.26 12.68
N VAL A 60 -1.37 8.30 12.10
CA VAL A 60 -2.81 8.38 11.85
C VAL A 60 -3.50 7.38 12.75
N THR A 61 -4.31 7.90 13.66
CA THR A 61 -5.01 7.13 14.69
C THR A 61 -6.50 7.48 14.70
N GLN A 62 -7.29 6.61 15.31
CA GLN A 62 -8.67 6.94 15.67
C GLN A 62 -8.70 7.52 17.09
N ALA A 63 -9.50 8.58 17.30
CA ALA A 63 -9.65 9.19 18.61
C ALA A 63 -10.33 8.21 19.59
N ASN A 64 -10.12 8.40 20.90
CA ASN A 64 -10.81 7.63 21.95
C ASN A 64 -12.07 8.31 22.49
N HIS A 65 -12.44 9.47 21.93
CA HIS A 65 -13.53 10.32 22.39
C HIS A 65 -14.34 10.84 21.21
N THR A 66 -15.59 11.20 21.50
CA THR A 66 -16.50 11.80 20.54
C THR A 66 -16.12 13.27 20.31
N GLY A 67 -15.43 13.52 19.21
CA GLY A 67 -15.09 14.87 18.74
C GLY A 67 -16.11 15.42 17.74
N ASP A 68 -15.74 16.49 17.03
CA ASP A 68 -16.48 16.94 15.84
C ASP A 68 -16.43 15.82 14.78
N ALA A 69 -17.59 15.22 14.50
CA ALA A 69 -17.70 14.07 13.60
C ALA A 69 -17.22 14.35 12.16
N ASN A 70 -17.05 15.61 11.78
CA ASN A 70 -16.67 16.01 10.42
C ASN A 70 -15.25 16.56 10.32
N LYS A 71 -14.49 16.62 11.42
CA LYS A 71 -13.13 17.16 11.42
C LYS A 71 -12.15 16.19 12.04
N ALA A 72 -11.00 16.04 11.39
CA ALA A 72 -9.85 15.40 12.02
C ALA A 72 -9.09 16.44 12.85
N LYS A 73 -8.69 16.05 14.06
CA LYS A 73 -7.78 16.86 14.87
C LYS A 73 -6.35 16.54 14.43
N VAL A 74 -5.59 17.56 14.09
CA VAL A 74 -4.19 17.42 13.69
C VAL A 74 -3.34 18.19 14.69
N THR A 75 -2.43 17.48 15.36
CA THR A 75 -1.48 18.06 16.29
C THR A 75 -0.09 17.95 15.71
N VAL A 76 0.58 19.09 15.52
CA VAL A 76 1.95 19.15 15.02
C VAL A 76 2.87 19.63 16.13
N SER A 77 3.77 18.76 16.57
CA SER A 77 4.86 19.10 17.47
C SER A 77 6.20 19.01 16.74
N VAL A 78 7.19 19.72 17.27
CA VAL A 78 8.54 19.73 16.73
C VAL A 78 9.53 19.64 17.88
N ALA A 79 10.54 18.79 17.73
CA ALA A 79 11.70 18.74 18.60
C ALA A 79 12.89 19.32 17.84
N PHE A 80 13.62 20.26 18.43
CA PHE A 80 14.80 20.88 17.82
C PHE A 80 15.87 21.21 18.87
N GLU A 81 17.11 21.36 18.41
CA GLU A 81 18.25 21.73 19.27
C GLU A 81 18.44 23.26 19.36
N ASP A 82 18.18 23.99 18.27
CA ASP A 82 18.33 25.45 18.17
C ASP A 82 17.00 26.08 17.76
N TYR A 83 16.52 27.06 18.51
CA TYR A 83 15.27 27.79 18.23
C TYR A 83 15.27 28.47 16.87
N LYS A 84 16.46 28.78 16.31
CA LYS A 84 16.59 29.29 14.94
C LYS A 84 16.04 28.33 13.90
N PHE A 85 15.87 27.04 14.22
CA PHE A 85 15.16 26.09 13.35
C PHE A 85 13.77 26.62 12.94
N LEU A 86 13.05 27.26 13.87
CA LEU A 86 11.70 27.79 13.65
C LEU A 86 11.68 29.00 12.70
N GLU A 87 12.83 29.65 12.46
CA GLU A 87 12.94 30.72 11.45
C GLU A 87 13.03 30.18 10.02
N TYR A 88 13.23 28.87 9.84
CA TYR A 88 13.42 28.22 8.55
C TYR A 88 12.26 27.32 8.13
N VAL A 89 11.24 27.19 8.97
CA VAL A 89 10.10 26.30 8.75
C VAL A 89 8.79 26.99 9.10
N GLU A 90 7.75 26.68 8.33
CA GLU A 90 6.38 27.07 8.63
C GLU A 90 5.47 25.84 8.58
N VAL A 91 4.51 25.80 9.50
CA VAL A 91 3.43 24.82 9.52
C VAL A 91 2.13 25.56 9.28
N CYS A 92 1.44 25.27 8.19
CA CYS A 92 0.25 26.00 7.78
C CYS A 92 -0.89 25.08 7.37
N GLU A 93 -2.11 25.59 7.48
CA GLU A 93 -3.25 25.02 6.75
C GLU A 93 -2.96 25.10 5.25
N VAL A 94 -3.26 24.02 4.53
CA VAL A 94 -3.11 23.97 3.08
C VAL A 94 -4.43 23.60 2.42
N ARG A 95 -4.64 24.14 1.22
CA ARG A 95 -5.77 23.79 0.35
C ARG A 95 -5.27 23.52 -1.05
N SER A 96 -5.89 22.58 -1.75
CA SER A 96 -5.56 22.28 -3.14
C SER A 96 -6.01 23.43 -4.04
N LYS A 97 -5.15 23.83 -4.98
CA LYS A 97 -5.44 24.91 -5.93
C LYS A 97 -6.20 24.43 -7.18
N ASP A 98 -6.28 23.12 -7.41
CA ASP A 98 -6.86 22.57 -8.64
C ASP A 98 -8.38 22.85 -8.73
N PRO A 99 -8.83 23.73 -9.65
CA PRO A 99 -10.24 24.11 -9.75
C PRO A 99 -11.13 22.97 -10.27
N ASN A 100 -10.54 21.92 -10.85
CA ASN A 100 -11.28 20.79 -11.41
C ASN A 100 -11.47 19.66 -10.40
N LYS A 101 -10.85 19.74 -9.23
CA LYS A 101 -10.95 18.75 -8.16
C LYS A 101 -11.83 19.27 -7.03
N LYS A 102 -12.45 18.34 -6.30
CA LYS A 102 -13.10 18.69 -5.03
C LYS A 102 -12.04 19.31 -4.11
N PRO A 103 -12.41 20.33 -3.31
CA PRO A 103 -11.47 20.94 -2.39
C PRO A 103 -10.92 19.87 -1.43
N GLU A 104 -9.61 19.80 -1.38
CA GLU A 104 -8.86 19.04 -0.39
C GLU A 104 -8.26 20.08 0.57
N ALA A 105 -8.20 19.77 1.86
CA ALA A 105 -7.64 20.66 2.86
C ALA A 105 -6.85 19.86 3.90
N GLY A 106 -5.84 20.46 4.50
CA GLY A 106 -5.16 19.85 5.63
C GLY A 106 -3.98 20.67 6.11
N VAL A 107 -2.84 20.02 6.40
CA VAL A 107 -1.66 20.68 6.99
C VAL A 107 -0.42 20.47 6.12
N GLY A 108 0.32 21.55 5.90
CA GLY A 108 1.59 21.57 5.19
C GLY A 108 2.73 21.97 6.09
N ILE A 109 3.87 21.30 5.95
CA ILE A 109 5.15 21.67 6.58
C ILE A 109 6.10 22.12 5.49
N ILE A 110 6.50 23.39 5.51
CA ILE A 110 7.29 24.00 4.43
C ILE A 110 8.57 24.55 5.04
N SER A 111 9.71 24.18 4.47
CA SER A 111 11.00 24.72 4.86
C SER A 111 11.71 25.44 3.71
N VAL A 112 12.70 26.24 4.07
CA VAL A 112 13.65 26.84 3.11
C VAL A 112 14.31 25.76 2.25
N PRO A 113 14.69 26.05 0.99
CA PRO A 113 15.21 25.06 0.05
C PRO A 113 16.68 24.66 0.28
N TRP A 114 17.41 25.36 1.14
CA TRP A 114 18.78 25.01 1.53
C TRP A 114 18.80 24.24 2.85
N LEU A 115 19.93 23.57 3.12
CA LEU A 115 20.16 22.81 4.35
C LEU A 115 20.94 23.67 5.34
N PRO A 116 20.29 24.45 6.24
CA PRO A 116 21.01 25.01 7.37
C PRO A 116 21.55 23.88 8.26
N ARG A 117 22.51 24.20 9.12
CA ARG A 117 23.07 23.23 10.07
C ARG A 117 22.10 22.82 11.18
N GLN A 118 20.90 23.37 11.19
CA GLN A 118 19.93 23.16 12.24
C GLN A 118 19.15 21.88 11.99
N ASN A 119 18.98 21.12 13.06
CA ASN A 119 18.22 19.88 13.05
C ASN A 119 16.92 20.08 13.83
N GLY A 120 15.85 19.57 13.23
CA GLY A 120 14.55 19.46 13.88
C GLY A 120 13.83 18.24 13.34
N ARG A 121 12.91 17.71 14.14
CA ARG A 121 12.08 16.57 13.76
C ARG A 121 10.64 16.85 14.13
N PHE A 122 9.76 16.73 13.14
CA PHE A 122 8.32 16.91 13.34
C PHE A 122 7.67 15.60 13.77
N HIS A 123 6.67 15.71 14.62
CA HIS A 123 5.72 14.65 14.92
C HIS A 123 4.32 15.18 14.61
N VAL A 124 3.65 14.55 13.65
CA VAL A 124 2.31 14.91 13.18
C VAL A 124 1.35 13.82 13.64
N SER A 125 0.51 14.12 14.62
CA SER A 125 -0.55 13.22 15.05
C SER A 125 -1.88 13.62 14.40
N VAL A 126 -2.49 12.71 13.65
CA VAL A 126 -3.77 12.87 12.98
C VAL A 126 -4.79 11.96 13.66
N GLU A 127 -5.67 12.55 14.45
CA GLU A 127 -6.76 11.86 15.15
C GLU A 127 -8.05 11.96 14.35
N LEU A 128 -8.53 10.82 13.86
CA LEU A 128 -9.80 10.69 13.13
C LEU A 128 -10.94 10.46 14.13
N PRO A 129 -12.10 11.14 13.99
CA PRO A 129 -13.18 11.05 14.97
C PRO A 129 -13.90 9.68 14.90
N VAL A 130 -14.29 9.18 16.08
CA VAL A 130 -15.08 7.95 16.24
C VAL A 130 -16.52 8.15 15.72
N VAL A 131 -17.17 7.07 15.29
CA VAL A 131 -18.61 7.04 15.04
C VAL A 131 -19.32 6.49 16.28
N ASP A 132 -20.28 7.23 16.83
CA ASP A 132 -21.11 6.76 17.95
C ASP A 132 -22.04 5.59 17.58
N GLU A 133 -22.24 5.35 16.29
CA GLU A 133 -23.11 4.30 15.80
C GLU A 133 -22.32 3.00 15.61
N ALA A 134 -22.54 2.06 16.54
CA ALA A 134 -21.88 0.76 16.65
C ALA A 134 -21.90 -0.16 15.40
N SER A 135 -22.50 0.26 14.28
CA SER A 135 -22.68 -0.56 13.08
C SER A 135 -22.17 0.07 11.78
N SER A 136 -21.66 1.31 11.78
CA SER A 136 -21.16 1.93 10.54
C SER A 136 -19.73 2.48 10.68
N LYS A 137 -18.85 2.01 9.79
CA LYS A 137 -17.49 2.54 9.66
C LYS A 137 -17.53 3.97 9.15
N ARG A 138 -16.69 4.85 9.69
CA ARG A 138 -16.50 6.20 9.19
C ARG A 138 -15.89 6.13 7.80
N ARG A 139 -16.64 6.60 6.80
CA ARG A 139 -16.15 6.69 5.43
C ARG A 139 -15.42 8.00 5.20
N ILE A 140 -14.17 7.92 4.77
CA ILE A 140 -13.33 9.04 4.33
C ILE A 140 -13.19 8.93 2.82
N ARG A 141 -13.62 9.94 2.06
CA ARG A 141 -13.60 9.87 0.60
C ARG A 141 -12.18 9.80 0.05
N SER A 142 -11.27 10.57 0.62
CA SER A 142 -9.88 10.58 0.18
C SER A 142 -8.96 10.91 1.34
N PHE A 143 -7.85 10.20 1.52
CA PHE A 143 -6.79 10.59 2.45
C PHE A 143 -5.50 10.63 1.66
N ARG A 144 -4.81 11.77 1.68
CA ARG A 144 -3.61 11.97 0.85
C ARG A 144 -2.45 12.49 1.67
N THR A 145 -1.29 11.86 1.54
CA THR A 145 -0.03 12.38 2.09
C THR A 145 1.04 12.43 1.01
N ARG A 146 1.81 13.51 1.00
CA ARG A 146 3.02 13.66 0.21
C ARG A 146 4.09 14.30 1.07
N MET A 147 4.78 13.46 1.83
CA MET A 147 5.74 13.89 2.84
C MET A 147 7.04 13.09 2.69
N PRO A 148 7.97 13.51 1.80
CA PRO A 148 9.12 12.72 1.35
C PRO A 148 10.03 12.15 2.44
N SER A 149 10.14 12.83 3.57
CA SER A 149 11.02 12.48 4.69
C SER A 149 10.25 12.16 5.97
N PHE A 150 9.05 11.60 5.83
CA PHE A 150 8.19 11.24 6.95
C PHE A 150 7.93 9.74 7.01
N VAL A 151 8.16 9.18 8.20
CA VAL A 151 7.64 7.85 8.55
C VAL A 151 6.13 7.94 8.60
N HIS A 152 5.43 7.01 7.96
CA HIS A 152 3.97 6.94 8.04
C HIS A 152 3.56 5.74 8.88
N THR A 153 2.71 5.98 9.87
CA THR A 153 2.20 4.93 10.76
C THR A 153 0.69 5.04 10.83
N PHE A 154 -0.03 3.97 10.46
CA PHE A 154 -1.48 3.87 10.55
C PHE A 154 -1.85 2.86 11.64
N ARG A 155 -2.53 3.33 12.70
CA ARG A 155 -2.87 2.54 13.90
C ARG A 155 -4.34 2.65 14.26
N ASP A 156 -4.88 1.57 14.79
CA ASP A 156 -6.24 1.53 15.37
C ASP A 156 -7.34 2.07 14.44
N LEU A 157 -7.26 1.76 13.13
CA LEU A 157 -8.20 2.28 12.11
C LEU A 157 -9.34 1.30 11.78
N ALA A 158 -9.74 0.44 12.71
CA ALA A 158 -10.72 -0.62 12.44
C ALA A 158 -12.11 -0.08 12.05
N ASP A 159 -12.50 1.08 12.59
CA ASP A 159 -13.79 1.71 12.28
C ASP A 159 -13.67 2.76 11.17
N ILE A 160 -12.50 2.92 10.55
CA ILE A 160 -12.29 3.85 9.45
C ILE A 160 -12.27 3.08 8.14
N TYR A 161 -12.91 3.64 7.11
CA TYR A 161 -12.93 3.12 5.76
C TYR A 161 -12.54 4.22 4.77
N PHE A 162 -11.43 4.05 4.07
CA PHE A 162 -10.99 5.00 3.05
C PHE A 162 -11.53 4.62 1.68
N GLN A 163 -12.29 5.47 1.02
CA GLN A 163 -12.59 5.23 -0.40
C GLN A 163 -11.30 5.33 -1.23
N ARG A 164 -10.39 6.24 -0.89
CA ARG A 164 -9.08 6.35 -1.56
C ARG A 164 -8.01 6.74 -0.55
N LEU A 165 -6.94 5.96 -0.46
CA LEU A 165 -5.78 6.25 0.35
C LEU A 165 -4.56 6.42 -0.55
N GLU A 166 -3.96 7.60 -0.54
CA GLU A 166 -2.73 7.91 -1.27
C GLU A 166 -1.62 8.32 -0.31
N VAL A 167 -0.53 7.56 -0.26
CA VAL A 167 0.60 7.84 0.62
C VAL A 167 1.87 7.89 -0.20
N ALA A 168 2.58 9.02 -0.13
CA ALA A 168 3.84 9.20 -0.84
C ALA A 168 4.94 9.71 0.09
N THR A 169 6.04 8.96 0.15
CA THR A 169 7.29 9.31 0.85
C THR A 169 8.48 8.97 -0.04
N THR A 170 9.71 9.15 0.41
CA THR A 170 10.93 8.84 -0.36
C THR A 170 11.84 7.91 0.42
N ASP A 171 12.25 8.30 1.62
CA ASP A 171 13.30 7.61 2.37
C ASP A 171 12.84 7.13 3.75
N SER A 172 11.54 7.11 4.01
CA SER A 172 10.99 6.73 5.31
C SER A 172 9.95 5.61 5.21
N PRO A 173 9.94 4.66 6.16
CA PRO A 173 9.07 3.49 6.11
C PRO A 173 7.59 3.87 6.19
N ILE A 174 6.76 2.98 5.65
CA ILE A 174 5.30 3.04 5.75
C ILE A 174 4.83 1.78 6.47
N ASN A 175 4.24 1.97 7.64
CA ASN A 175 3.75 0.91 8.51
C ASN A 175 2.23 1.05 8.66
N ALA A 176 1.49 0.08 8.14
CA ALA A 176 0.04 0.02 8.27
C ALA A 176 -0.35 -1.19 9.11
N GLU A 177 -0.60 -1.01 10.41
CA GLU A 177 -1.02 -2.14 11.26
C GLU A 177 -2.30 -2.78 10.71
N PHE A 178 -3.25 -1.92 10.33
CA PHE A 178 -4.47 -2.30 9.64
C PHE A 178 -5.04 -1.09 8.88
N VAL A 179 -5.36 -1.28 7.60
CA VAL A 179 -6.03 -0.27 6.77
C VAL A 179 -7.18 -0.94 6.01
N GLU A 180 -8.34 -0.30 5.99
CA GLU A 180 -9.46 -0.71 5.15
C GLU A 180 -9.82 0.36 4.12
N ALA A 181 -9.86 -0.02 2.85
CA ALA A 181 -10.07 0.93 1.77
C ALA A 181 -10.69 0.33 0.48
N THR A 182 -11.21 1.17 -0.40
CA THR A 182 -11.50 0.76 -1.79
C THR A 182 -10.23 0.80 -2.62
N ASP A 183 -9.55 1.95 -2.68
CA ASP A 183 -8.33 2.14 -3.47
C ASP A 183 -7.16 2.55 -2.58
N VAL A 184 -6.02 1.88 -2.72
CA VAL A 184 -4.78 2.15 -1.97
C VAL A 184 -3.63 2.36 -2.94
N ILE A 185 -2.96 3.51 -2.84
CA ILE A 185 -1.78 3.84 -3.63
C ILE A 185 -0.68 4.28 -2.67
N ILE A 186 0.35 3.45 -2.54
CA ILE A 186 1.47 3.70 -1.65
C ILE A 186 2.75 3.72 -2.46
N ASN A 187 3.45 4.86 -2.41
CA ASN A 187 4.68 5.09 -3.15
C ASN A 187 5.80 5.52 -2.20
N THR A 188 6.94 4.86 -2.33
CA THR A 188 8.19 5.25 -1.67
C THR A 188 9.38 4.99 -2.61
N SER A 189 10.57 5.48 -2.28
CA SER A 189 11.77 5.24 -3.11
C SER A 189 12.68 4.21 -2.45
N ASN A 190 13.07 4.43 -1.20
CA ASN A 190 14.15 3.66 -0.57
C ASN A 190 13.78 3.04 0.78
N ALA A 191 12.51 3.08 1.15
CA ALA A 191 12.06 2.59 2.45
C ALA A 191 11.01 1.49 2.32
N PRO A 192 10.91 0.59 3.32
CA PRO A 192 10.03 -0.56 3.24
C PRO A 192 8.57 -0.19 3.39
N ILE A 193 7.72 -1.04 2.83
CA ILE A 193 6.26 -0.99 3.00
C ILE A 193 5.85 -2.24 3.78
N HIS A 194 5.26 -2.01 4.95
CA HIS A 194 4.78 -3.05 5.86
C HIS A 194 3.30 -2.87 6.16
N GLY A 195 2.55 -3.96 6.32
CA GLY A 195 1.24 -3.87 6.93
C GLY A 195 0.17 -4.85 6.45
N THR A 196 -1.06 -4.60 6.92
CA THR A 196 -2.26 -5.35 6.54
C THR A 196 -3.24 -4.43 5.81
N TYR A 197 -3.61 -4.80 4.58
CA TYR A 197 -4.47 -4.01 3.71
C TYR A 197 -5.75 -4.77 3.36
N ASN A 198 -6.89 -4.27 3.84
CA ASN A 198 -8.23 -4.76 3.49
C ASN A 198 -8.78 -3.92 2.35
N VAL A 199 -8.87 -4.52 1.16
CA VAL A 199 -9.13 -3.77 -0.08
C VAL A 199 -10.26 -4.40 -0.87
N ASP A 200 -11.23 -3.58 -1.30
CA ASP A 200 -12.35 -4.01 -2.15
C ASP A 200 -12.36 -3.39 -3.57
N GLY A 201 -11.23 -2.78 -3.95
CA GLY A 201 -10.91 -2.23 -5.28
C GLY A 201 -9.47 -2.53 -5.66
N ASP A 202 -8.64 -1.49 -5.81
CA ASP A 202 -7.25 -1.62 -6.29
C ASP A 202 -6.24 -1.31 -5.17
N VAL A 203 -5.20 -2.13 -5.01
CA VAL A 203 -4.03 -1.82 -4.16
C VAL A 203 -2.75 -1.79 -4.98
N SER A 204 -2.02 -0.68 -4.90
CA SER A 204 -0.74 -0.47 -5.57
C SER A 204 0.32 -0.07 -4.55
N LEU A 205 1.27 -0.97 -4.28
CA LEU A 205 2.38 -0.76 -3.37
C LEU A 205 3.69 -0.72 -4.17
N ILE A 206 4.33 0.44 -4.22
CA ILE A 206 5.49 0.68 -5.07
C ILE A 206 6.63 1.26 -4.24
N THR A 207 7.79 0.62 -4.32
CA THR A 207 9.06 1.13 -3.81
C THR A 207 10.14 0.99 -4.89
N SER A 208 11.30 1.64 -4.78
CA SER A 208 12.40 1.38 -5.74
C SER A 208 13.41 0.39 -5.17
N SER A 209 13.75 0.52 -3.88
CA SER A 209 14.93 -0.18 -3.34
C SER A 209 14.68 -1.09 -2.14
N ALA A 210 13.55 -0.92 -1.45
CA ALA A 210 13.28 -1.66 -0.22
C ALA A 210 12.27 -2.79 -0.42
N ASN A 211 12.08 -3.59 0.63
CA ASN A 211 11.14 -4.70 0.63
C ASN A 211 9.68 -4.25 0.76
N ILE A 212 8.80 -5.04 0.19
CA ILE A 212 7.36 -5.01 0.44
C ILE A 212 7.03 -6.29 1.21
N ASP A 213 6.49 -6.17 2.41
CA ASP A 213 6.12 -7.31 3.27
C ASP A 213 4.74 -7.06 3.88
N VAL A 214 3.72 -7.70 3.29
CA VAL A 214 2.32 -7.32 3.49
C VAL A 214 1.36 -8.49 3.59
N ASN A 215 0.29 -8.30 4.35
CA ASN A 215 -0.89 -9.14 4.34
C ASN A 215 -1.98 -8.45 3.52
N LEU A 216 -2.47 -9.09 2.46
CA LEU A 216 -3.49 -8.55 1.59
C LEU A 216 -4.82 -9.26 1.83
N ASN A 217 -5.84 -8.54 2.25
CA ASN A 217 -7.21 -9.05 2.36
C ASN A 217 -8.03 -8.48 1.20
N LEU A 218 -8.01 -9.16 0.07
CA LEU A 218 -8.67 -8.74 -1.17
C LEU A 218 -10.13 -9.23 -1.18
N ARG A 219 -11.07 -8.30 -1.36
CA ARG A 219 -12.50 -8.56 -1.28
C ARG A 219 -13.20 -8.18 -2.58
N ASP A 220 -13.58 -9.19 -3.36
CA ASP A 220 -14.40 -8.94 -4.54
C ASP A 220 -15.85 -8.69 -4.14
N SER A 221 -16.34 -7.51 -4.51
CA SER A 221 -17.69 -7.05 -4.24
C SER A 221 -18.63 -7.21 -5.43
N ALA A 222 -18.22 -7.98 -6.46
CA ALA A 222 -18.96 -8.21 -7.71
C ALA A 222 -19.36 -6.88 -8.38
N LYS A 223 -18.51 -5.85 -8.23
CA LYS A 223 -18.74 -4.53 -8.82
C LYS A 223 -18.73 -4.66 -10.35
N VAL A 224 -19.67 -3.98 -11.00
CA VAL A 224 -19.76 -3.93 -12.46
C VAL A 224 -19.57 -2.49 -12.90
N LYS A 225 -18.62 -2.25 -13.80
CA LYS A 225 -18.39 -0.93 -14.42
C LYS A 225 -18.59 -1.06 -15.92
N HIS A 226 -19.47 -0.25 -16.48
CA HIS A 226 -19.83 -0.30 -17.91
C HIS A 226 -20.24 -1.69 -18.40
N GLY A 227 -20.92 -2.48 -17.55
CA GLY A 227 -21.35 -3.85 -17.89
C GLY A 227 -20.24 -4.91 -17.79
N ILE A 228 -19.03 -4.52 -17.40
CA ILE A 228 -17.88 -5.43 -17.23
C ILE A 228 -17.66 -5.66 -15.73
N PRO A 229 -17.66 -6.91 -15.24
CA PRO A 229 -17.27 -7.21 -13.87
C PRO A 229 -15.83 -6.76 -13.61
N ILE A 230 -15.63 -5.96 -12.57
CA ILE A 230 -14.30 -5.55 -12.10
C ILE A 230 -13.95 -6.40 -10.89
N GLY A 231 -12.85 -7.13 -10.98
CA GLY A 231 -12.26 -7.84 -9.86
C GLY A 231 -11.37 -6.94 -9.01
N THR A 232 -11.06 -7.39 -7.79
CA THR A 232 -10.11 -6.71 -6.90
C THR A 232 -8.69 -6.95 -7.40
N SER A 233 -7.86 -5.92 -7.44
CA SER A 233 -6.50 -6.01 -7.97
C SER A 233 -5.43 -5.60 -6.97
N ALA A 234 -4.27 -6.26 -7.04
CA ALA A 234 -3.08 -5.94 -6.27
C ALA A 234 -1.86 -5.83 -7.20
N TRP A 235 -1.13 -4.72 -7.09
CA TRP A 235 0.09 -4.42 -7.81
C TRP A 235 1.22 -4.13 -6.82
N LEU A 236 2.20 -5.02 -6.76
CA LEU A 236 3.36 -4.91 -5.87
C LEU A 236 4.61 -4.73 -6.74
N SER A 237 5.34 -3.64 -6.57
CA SER A 237 6.48 -3.36 -7.44
C SER A 237 7.67 -2.78 -6.68
N THR A 238 8.85 -3.35 -6.95
CA THR A 238 10.13 -2.84 -6.48
C THR A 238 11.21 -3.06 -7.53
N SER A 239 12.37 -2.41 -7.42
CA SER A 239 13.51 -2.72 -8.30
C SER A 239 14.51 -3.65 -7.60
N ASN A 240 14.79 -3.39 -6.32
CA ASN A 240 15.89 -4.08 -5.62
C ASN A 240 15.48 -4.88 -4.39
N GLY A 241 14.30 -4.63 -3.80
CA GLY A 241 13.89 -5.31 -2.58
C GLY A 241 13.06 -6.57 -2.83
N PRO A 242 12.99 -7.49 -1.86
CA PRO A 242 12.11 -8.63 -1.95
C PRO A 242 10.64 -8.23 -1.79
N ILE A 243 9.75 -8.99 -2.42
CA ILE A 243 8.29 -8.90 -2.22
C ILE A 243 7.87 -10.15 -1.48
N ARG A 244 7.26 -9.99 -0.31
CA ARG A 244 6.59 -11.04 0.45
C ARG A 244 5.14 -10.64 0.64
N ALA A 245 4.22 -11.45 0.16
CA ALA A 245 2.80 -11.16 0.32
C ALA A 245 2.00 -12.41 0.63
N THR A 246 1.25 -12.36 1.72
CA THR A 246 0.25 -13.38 2.05
C THR A 246 -1.14 -12.83 1.78
N SER A 247 -1.90 -13.51 0.93
CA SER A 247 -3.20 -13.05 0.47
C SER A 247 -4.36 -13.87 1.04
N ASN A 248 -5.39 -13.18 1.51
CA ASN A 248 -6.71 -13.71 1.77
C ASN A 248 -7.67 -13.16 0.72
N LEU A 249 -8.28 -14.06 -0.04
CA LEU A 249 -9.26 -13.70 -1.07
C LEU A 249 -10.66 -13.97 -0.50
N THR A 250 -11.58 -13.01 -0.64
CA THR A 250 -12.96 -13.11 -0.12
C THR A 250 -13.96 -12.49 -1.08
N THR A 251 -15.23 -12.88 -0.96
CA THR A 251 -16.32 -12.38 -1.81
C THR A 251 -17.50 -11.93 -0.95
N THR A 252 -18.17 -10.84 -1.30
CA THR A 252 -19.39 -10.37 -0.60
C THR A 252 -20.71 -10.81 -1.26
N GLY A 253 -20.67 -11.87 -2.08
CA GLY A 253 -21.82 -12.37 -2.83
C GLY A 253 -22.83 -13.16 -2.00
N THR A 254 -23.85 -13.71 -2.68
CA THR A 254 -24.94 -14.52 -2.08
C THR A 254 -24.46 -15.80 -1.40
N ARG A 255 -23.24 -16.25 -1.71
CA ARG A 255 -22.55 -17.32 -1.01
C ARG A 255 -21.19 -16.77 -0.62
N GLU A 256 -21.00 -16.54 0.67
CA GLU A 256 -19.69 -16.24 1.23
C GLU A 256 -18.71 -17.35 0.81
N ASP A 257 -17.49 -16.96 0.45
CA ASP A 257 -16.43 -17.86 -0.01
C ASP A 257 -16.73 -18.62 -1.32
N TYR A 258 -17.44 -18.01 -2.27
CA TYR A 258 -17.63 -18.58 -3.62
C TYR A 258 -17.44 -17.57 -4.75
N GLY A 259 -16.64 -17.95 -5.75
CA GLY A 259 -16.36 -17.17 -6.94
C GLY A 259 -15.39 -16.02 -6.66
N GLY A 260 -15.62 -14.90 -7.35
CA GLY A 260 -14.78 -13.72 -7.24
C GLY A 260 -13.70 -13.65 -8.32
N LYS A 261 -13.30 -12.44 -8.67
CA LYS A 261 -12.23 -12.16 -9.63
C LYS A 261 -11.10 -11.41 -8.95
N PHE A 262 -9.90 -11.97 -9.03
CA PHE A 262 -8.72 -11.43 -8.38
C PHE A 262 -7.58 -11.32 -9.38
N TYR A 263 -6.88 -10.19 -9.34
CA TYR A 263 -5.68 -9.94 -10.12
C TYR A 263 -4.53 -9.59 -9.17
N ILE A 264 -3.44 -10.34 -9.17
CA ILE A 264 -2.27 -10.08 -8.35
C ILE A 264 -1.06 -10.03 -9.25
N ALA A 265 -0.32 -8.93 -9.23
CA ALA A 265 0.93 -8.80 -9.95
C ALA A 265 2.02 -8.34 -8.99
N ALA A 266 3.13 -9.06 -8.98
CA ALA A 266 4.32 -8.76 -8.20
C ALA A 266 5.53 -8.70 -9.14
N GLU A 267 6.26 -7.59 -9.09
CA GLU A 267 7.41 -7.36 -9.97
C GLU A 267 8.61 -6.83 -9.20
N THR A 268 9.76 -7.47 -9.39
CA THR A 268 11.05 -6.95 -8.93
C THR A 268 12.12 -7.12 -10.01
N SER A 269 13.22 -6.37 -9.96
CA SER A 269 14.32 -6.63 -10.90
C SER A 269 15.33 -7.61 -10.30
N ARG A 270 15.66 -7.48 -9.00
CA ARG A 270 16.86 -8.11 -8.45
C ARG A 270 16.64 -9.10 -7.31
N ALA A 271 15.50 -9.04 -6.64
CA ALA A 271 15.29 -9.79 -5.41
C ALA A 271 14.17 -10.82 -5.57
N ASP A 272 13.88 -11.50 -4.46
CA ASP A 272 12.95 -12.60 -4.42
C ASP A 272 11.50 -12.10 -4.34
N ILE A 273 10.60 -12.85 -4.96
CA ILE A 273 9.14 -12.73 -4.83
C ILE A 273 8.67 -14.01 -4.17
N ASP A 274 7.92 -13.86 -3.07
CA ASP A 274 7.27 -14.96 -2.35
C ASP A 274 5.79 -14.59 -2.14
N LEU A 275 4.91 -15.32 -2.82
CA LEU A 275 3.47 -15.13 -2.75
C LEU A 275 2.79 -16.36 -2.16
N ASP A 276 2.01 -16.15 -1.12
CA ASP A 276 1.30 -17.19 -0.40
C ASP A 276 -0.18 -16.83 -0.22
N PHE A 277 -1.02 -17.85 0.03
CA PHE A 277 -2.46 -17.70 0.19
C PHE A 277 -2.95 -18.46 1.43
N ASN A 278 -3.55 -17.72 2.35
CA ASN A 278 -4.10 -18.28 3.58
C ASN A 278 -5.53 -18.80 3.39
N LYS A 279 -6.36 -18.05 2.65
CA LYS A 279 -7.77 -18.38 2.38
C LYS A 279 -8.14 -17.93 0.99
N THR A 280 -8.85 -18.78 0.23
CA THR A 280 -9.46 -18.37 -1.03
C THR A 280 -10.88 -18.91 -1.21
N PRO A 281 -11.76 -18.22 -1.96
CA PRO A 281 -13.11 -18.69 -2.24
C PRO A 281 -13.08 -19.90 -3.19
N VAL A 282 -14.08 -20.76 -3.11
CA VAL A 282 -14.21 -21.87 -4.06
C VAL A 282 -14.63 -21.34 -5.44
N GLU A 283 -14.10 -21.90 -6.53
CA GLU A 283 -14.44 -21.51 -7.91
C GLU A 283 -14.14 -20.03 -8.29
N HIS A 284 -13.14 -19.42 -7.62
CA HIS A 284 -12.64 -18.09 -7.93
C HIS A 284 -11.86 -18.02 -9.25
N GLU A 285 -11.72 -16.82 -9.82
CA GLU A 285 -10.85 -16.52 -10.97
C GLU A 285 -9.61 -15.77 -10.47
N LEU A 286 -8.45 -16.45 -10.41
CA LEU A 286 -7.17 -15.85 -10.00
C LEU A 286 -6.25 -15.66 -11.20
N ASN A 287 -5.96 -14.41 -11.52
CA ASN A 287 -4.92 -14.03 -12.47
C ASN A 287 -3.71 -13.53 -11.68
N LEU A 288 -2.63 -14.32 -11.66
CA LEU A 288 -1.42 -14.00 -10.92
C LEU A 288 -0.22 -13.87 -11.85
N ILE A 289 0.57 -12.82 -11.66
CA ILE A 289 1.85 -12.62 -12.35
C ILE A 289 2.93 -12.35 -11.31
N ALA A 290 3.98 -13.16 -11.29
CA ALA A 290 5.18 -12.92 -10.50
C ALA A 290 6.38 -12.85 -11.43
N SER A 291 7.04 -11.69 -11.53
CA SER A 291 8.14 -11.47 -12.47
C SER A 291 9.38 -10.87 -11.80
N THR A 292 10.51 -11.54 -11.97
CA THR A 292 11.82 -11.05 -11.54
C THR A 292 12.88 -11.21 -12.64
N SER A 293 14.03 -10.56 -12.51
CA SER A 293 15.15 -10.78 -13.45
C SER A 293 16.25 -11.64 -12.83
N LEU A 294 16.65 -11.34 -11.59
CA LEU A 294 17.77 -12.02 -10.93
C LEU A 294 17.38 -12.88 -9.73
N GLY A 295 16.29 -12.54 -9.04
CA GLY A 295 15.88 -13.24 -7.83
C GLY A 295 14.98 -14.45 -8.13
N CYS A 296 14.55 -15.11 -7.07
CA CYS A 296 13.60 -16.21 -7.14
C CYS A 296 12.17 -15.67 -7.24
N ALA A 297 11.29 -16.34 -7.97
CA ALA A 297 9.85 -16.12 -7.88
C ALA A 297 9.19 -17.41 -7.43
N GLN A 298 8.56 -17.38 -6.27
CA GLN A 298 7.86 -18.50 -5.67
C GLN A 298 6.39 -18.13 -5.46
N VAL A 299 5.52 -19.07 -5.84
CA VAL A 299 4.07 -18.95 -5.59
C VAL A 299 3.60 -20.26 -4.96
N THR A 300 3.05 -20.17 -3.76
CA THR A 300 2.30 -21.25 -3.14
C THR A 300 0.86 -21.18 -3.64
N VAL A 301 0.38 -22.25 -4.26
CA VAL A 301 -0.94 -22.25 -4.92
C VAL A 301 -2.02 -22.64 -3.93
N PRO A 302 -3.12 -21.87 -3.80
CA PRO A 302 -4.18 -22.22 -2.87
C PRO A 302 -4.87 -23.54 -3.25
N PRO A 303 -5.33 -24.34 -2.28
CA PRO A 303 -6.02 -25.61 -2.55
C PRO A 303 -7.22 -25.46 -3.49
N GLU A 304 -7.94 -24.34 -3.43
CA GLU A 304 -9.12 -24.05 -4.23
C GLU A 304 -8.82 -23.65 -5.68
N TYR A 305 -7.56 -23.38 -6.02
CA TYR A 305 -7.16 -23.01 -7.38
C TYR A 305 -7.42 -24.15 -8.38
N ASP A 306 -8.02 -23.79 -9.52
CA ASP A 306 -8.36 -24.69 -10.61
C ASP A 306 -8.10 -23.99 -11.96
N GLY A 307 -6.87 -24.11 -12.46
CA GLY A 307 -6.41 -23.32 -13.59
C GLY A 307 -5.03 -23.65 -14.14
N PRO A 308 -4.68 -23.07 -15.30
CA PRO A 308 -3.40 -23.24 -15.95
C PRO A 308 -2.33 -22.39 -15.28
N TRP A 309 -1.10 -22.87 -15.36
CA TRP A 309 0.08 -22.09 -14.99
C TRP A 309 1.14 -22.13 -16.08
N ASN A 310 2.02 -21.13 -16.07
CA ASN A 310 3.14 -20.99 -16.99
C ASN A 310 4.36 -20.43 -16.26
N MET A 311 5.52 -21.04 -16.47
CA MET A 311 6.81 -20.61 -15.93
C MET A 311 7.78 -20.28 -17.07
N GLU A 312 8.27 -19.04 -17.10
CA GLU A 312 9.32 -18.57 -17.99
C GLU A 312 10.63 -18.42 -17.19
N ALA A 313 11.50 -19.43 -17.23
CA ALA A 313 12.86 -19.36 -16.67
C ALA A 313 13.79 -20.40 -17.29
N LEU A 314 15.10 -20.20 -17.20
CA LEU A 314 16.10 -21.11 -17.77
C LEU A 314 16.13 -22.46 -17.01
N PHE A 315 16.12 -23.59 -17.70
CA PHE A 315 16.38 -24.90 -17.10
C PHE A 315 17.82 -24.97 -16.54
N PRO A 316 18.06 -25.47 -15.31
CA PRO A 316 17.15 -26.20 -14.42
C PRO A 316 16.49 -25.34 -13.33
N PHE A 317 16.43 -24.01 -13.47
CA PHE A 317 15.90 -23.09 -12.46
C PHE A 317 14.36 -23.01 -12.43
N ARG A 318 13.67 -24.05 -12.91
CA ARG A 318 12.23 -24.21 -12.80
C ARG A 318 11.93 -25.40 -11.92
N GLU A 319 11.05 -25.23 -10.94
CA GLU A 319 10.70 -26.30 -10.02
C GLU A 319 9.20 -26.33 -9.75
N VAL A 320 8.60 -27.50 -9.94
CA VAL A 320 7.25 -27.81 -9.49
C VAL A 320 7.38 -28.63 -8.21
N VAL A 321 7.05 -28.03 -7.07
CA VAL A 321 7.12 -28.69 -5.77
C VAL A 321 5.73 -29.21 -5.43
N ASP A 322 5.58 -30.54 -5.47
CA ASP A 322 4.35 -31.22 -5.09
C ASP A 322 4.41 -31.62 -3.61
N THR A 323 3.76 -30.84 -2.75
CA THR A 323 3.74 -31.10 -1.30
C THR A 323 2.61 -32.02 -0.87
N ARG A 324 1.78 -32.50 -1.81
CA ARG A 324 0.60 -33.35 -1.53
C ARG A 324 0.96 -34.70 -0.90
N GLY A 325 2.23 -35.12 -0.97
CA GLY A 325 2.73 -36.37 -0.38
C GLY A 325 2.55 -36.49 1.14
N GLU A 326 2.37 -35.37 1.84
CA GLU A 326 2.15 -35.35 3.29
C GLU A 326 0.65 -35.38 3.66
N LYS A 327 -0.20 -34.74 2.87
CA LYS A 327 -1.67 -34.78 2.96
C LYS A 327 -2.28 -34.25 1.67
N VAL A 328 -3.04 -35.07 0.94
CA VAL A 328 -3.80 -34.58 -0.23
C VAL A 328 -4.90 -33.66 0.29
N PRO A 329 -5.02 -32.41 -0.21
CA PRO A 329 -6.10 -31.51 0.19
C PRO A 329 -7.47 -32.14 -0.07
N GLU A 330 -8.41 -31.93 0.84
CA GLU A 330 -9.81 -32.31 0.62
C GLU A 330 -10.41 -31.43 -0.48
N ASP A 331 -11.24 -31.99 -1.36
CA ASP A 331 -11.89 -31.21 -2.41
C ASP A 331 -12.75 -30.10 -1.79
N PRO A 332 -12.43 -28.82 -2.05
CA PRO A 332 -13.10 -27.70 -1.40
C PRO A 332 -14.57 -27.57 -1.81
N THR A 333 -14.98 -28.22 -2.91
CA THR A 333 -16.40 -28.29 -3.30
C THR A 333 -17.18 -29.41 -2.60
N GLY A 334 -16.49 -30.33 -1.91
CA GLY A 334 -17.10 -31.53 -1.32
C GLY A 334 -17.60 -32.55 -2.34
N ARG A 335 -17.24 -32.42 -3.62
CA ARG A 335 -17.68 -33.30 -4.72
C ARG A 335 -16.82 -34.55 -4.86
N ASN A 336 -15.86 -34.76 -3.96
CA ASN A 336 -14.92 -35.88 -3.97
C ASN A 336 -14.12 -35.97 -5.27
N ARG A 337 -13.75 -34.81 -5.83
CA ARG A 337 -12.90 -34.70 -7.01
C ARG A 337 -11.45 -34.99 -6.65
N SER A 338 -10.69 -35.46 -7.63
CA SER A 338 -9.25 -35.69 -7.49
C SER A 338 -8.45 -34.47 -7.94
N ARG A 339 -7.51 -34.00 -7.11
CA ARG A 339 -6.58 -32.92 -7.50
C ARG A 339 -5.50 -33.50 -8.41
N VAL A 340 -5.46 -33.06 -9.65
CA VAL A 340 -4.49 -33.51 -10.66
C VAL A 340 -3.54 -32.36 -10.98
N LEU A 341 -2.25 -32.68 -10.97
CA LEU A 341 -1.18 -31.79 -11.41
C LEU A 341 -0.54 -32.45 -12.63
N TRP A 342 -0.50 -31.73 -13.74
CA TRP A 342 0.23 -32.13 -14.92
C TRP A 342 1.02 -30.94 -15.46
N PHE A 343 2.13 -31.25 -16.11
CA PHE A 343 3.01 -30.25 -16.71
C PHE A 343 3.72 -30.83 -17.92
N ASN A 344 4.04 -29.94 -18.85
CA ASN A 344 4.75 -30.23 -20.08
C ASN A 344 5.95 -29.30 -20.17
N ASN A 345 7.11 -29.89 -20.45
CA ASN A 345 8.31 -29.13 -20.77
C ASN A 345 8.21 -28.66 -22.24
N ARG A 346 8.14 -27.34 -22.45
CA ARG A 346 8.10 -26.74 -23.81
C ARG A 346 9.46 -26.35 -24.35
N GLY A 347 10.51 -26.54 -23.57
CA GLY A 347 11.89 -26.36 -24.01
C GLY A 347 12.80 -25.89 -22.88
N ALA A 348 13.91 -25.23 -23.26
CA ALA A 348 14.90 -24.76 -22.31
C ALA A 348 14.41 -23.59 -21.44
N PHE A 349 13.39 -22.82 -21.87
CA PHE A 349 12.97 -21.57 -21.23
C PHE A 349 11.52 -21.54 -20.73
N GLU A 350 10.69 -22.50 -21.15
CA GLU A 350 9.26 -22.48 -20.86
C GLU A 350 8.78 -23.85 -20.36
N GLU A 351 7.96 -23.82 -19.33
CA GLU A 351 7.23 -24.96 -18.79
C GLU A 351 5.81 -24.51 -18.48
N ASP A 352 4.83 -25.32 -18.86
CA ASP A 352 3.43 -25.03 -18.64
C ASP A 352 2.70 -26.24 -18.08
N GLY A 353 1.58 -25.99 -17.43
CA GLY A 353 0.80 -27.05 -16.84
C GLY A 353 -0.56 -26.56 -16.38
N ALA A 354 -1.25 -27.41 -15.64
CA ALA A 354 -2.42 -26.98 -14.89
C ALA A 354 -2.53 -27.74 -13.57
N ILE A 355 -3.17 -27.08 -12.61
CA ILE A 355 -3.62 -27.66 -11.35
C ILE A 355 -5.14 -27.66 -11.45
N VAL A 356 -5.74 -28.84 -11.50
CA VAL A 356 -7.17 -28.99 -11.74
C VAL A 356 -7.80 -29.98 -10.78
N TRP A 357 -9.07 -29.78 -10.49
CA TRP A 357 -9.90 -30.74 -9.78
C TRP A 357 -10.76 -31.50 -10.79
N ASP A 358 -10.41 -32.77 -11.04
CA ASP A 358 -10.87 -33.63 -12.14
C ASP A 358 -10.49 -33.14 -13.56
N HIS A 359 -10.79 -33.98 -14.57
CA HIS A 359 -10.50 -33.72 -15.99
C HIS A 359 -11.41 -32.65 -16.65
N GLY A 360 -11.99 -31.74 -15.88
CA GLY A 360 -12.93 -30.73 -16.35
C GLY A 360 -12.28 -29.61 -17.18
N GLU A 361 -13.08 -29.00 -18.08
CA GLU A 361 -12.61 -27.99 -19.04
C GLU A 361 -12.73 -26.53 -18.54
N SER A 362 -13.47 -26.26 -17.47
CA SER A 362 -13.71 -24.89 -16.99
C SER A 362 -12.55 -24.37 -16.14
N ARG A 363 -11.47 -23.97 -16.80
CA ARG A 363 -10.31 -23.34 -16.16
C ARG A 363 -10.57 -21.86 -15.90
N LYS A 364 -10.34 -21.39 -14.67
CA LYS A 364 -10.56 -19.98 -14.30
C LYS A 364 -9.23 -19.33 -13.89
N GLY A 365 -8.88 -18.24 -14.57
CA GLY A 365 -7.65 -17.48 -14.30
C GLY A 365 -6.39 -18.14 -14.86
N GLN A 366 -5.23 -17.64 -14.43
CA GLN A 366 -3.90 -18.10 -14.85
C GLN A 366 -2.83 -17.68 -13.85
N ILE A 367 -1.89 -18.56 -13.55
CA ILE A 367 -0.67 -18.23 -12.79
C ILE A 367 0.52 -18.14 -13.74
N LYS A 368 1.22 -17.01 -13.77
CA LYS A 368 2.42 -16.79 -14.59
C LYS A 368 3.60 -16.40 -13.73
N LEU A 369 4.67 -17.19 -13.80
CA LEU A 369 5.94 -16.89 -13.13
C LEU A 369 7.01 -16.62 -14.18
N LYS A 370 7.86 -15.64 -13.94
CA LYS A 370 8.96 -15.29 -14.83
C LYS A 370 10.23 -14.95 -14.05
N SER A 371 11.34 -15.55 -14.43
CA SER A 371 12.67 -15.12 -14.01
C SER A 371 13.69 -15.28 -15.14
N THR A 372 14.62 -14.34 -15.27
CA THR A 372 15.66 -14.43 -16.31
C THR A 372 16.80 -15.33 -15.86
N LEU A 373 17.29 -15.14 -14.63
CA LEU A 373 18.45 -15.84 -14.07
C LEU A 373 18.18 -16.51 -12.72
N GLY A 374 17.09 -16.16 -12.05
CA GLY A 374 16.73 -16.78 -10.78
C GLY A 374 15.74 -17.91 -10.95
N ARG A 375 15.44 -18.58 -9.83
CA ARG A 375 14.56 -19.74 -9.80
C ARG A 375 13.10 -19.33 -9.85
N THR A 376 12.29 -20.00 -10.66
CA THR A 376 10.83 -19.94 -10.58
C THR A 376 10.31 -21.23 -9.98
N SER A 377 9.48 -21.14 -8.96
CA SER A 377 8.85 -22.32 -8.36
C SER A 377 7.37 -22.14 -8.08
N ILE A 378 6.61 -23.16 -8.44
CA ILE A 378 5.21 -23.31 -8.05
C ILE A 378 5.13 -24.42 -6.99
N VAL A 379 4.51 -24.10 -5.85
CA VAL A 379 4.33 -25.05 -4.74
C VAL A 379 2.85 -25.43 -4.66
N VAL A 380 2.54 -26.73 -4.72
CA VAL A 380 1.17 -27.28 -4.87
C VAL A 380 0.75 -28.11 -3.68
#